data_AF-A0A7L2QPT9-F1
#
_entry.id   AF-A0A7L2QPT9-F1
#
_cell.length_a   1.000
_cell.length_b   1.000
_cell.length_c   1.000
_cell.angle_alpha   90.00
_cell.angle_beta   90.00
_cell.angle_gamma   90.00
#
_symmetry.space_group_name_H-M   'P 1'
#
loop_
_entity.id
_entity.type
_entity.pdbx_description
1 polymer ?
#
loop_
_entity_poly.entity_id
_entity_poly.type
_entity_poly.pdbx_seq_one_letter_code
_entity_poly.pdbx_strand_id
1 'polypeptide(L)'
;QDPQSPEADQFRLADGQIPEVPFGLSSSAAVLSHYGASANTVALFRRVDSDRRDLDMNNRDIDAKKLTRFVRMNELRLVTEYNPVTSIGVMQSSLQFNLLLITDKMSPKHPERMRKFRTAAELYKGKV
;
A
#
# COMPACT_ATOMS: atom_id res chain seq x y z
N GLN A 1 -6.84 12.58 -19.35
CA GLN A 1 -7.22 11.14 -19.34
C GLN A 1 -8.70 11.05 -19.01
N ASP A 2 -9.41 10.08 -19.56
CA ASP A 2 -10.86 9.93 -19.37
C ASP A 2 -11.15 9.11 -18.10
N PRO A 3 -11.87 9.65 -17.09
CA PRO A 3 -12.28 8.90 -15.91
C PRO A 3 -13.23 7.72 -16.20
N GLN A 4 -13.76 7.58 -17.42
CA GLN A 4 -14.60 6.47 -17.87
C GLN A 4 -13.84 5.47 -18.77
N SER A 5 -12.50 5.47 -18.74
CA SER A 5 -11.72 4.50 -19.53
C SER A 5 -11.78 3.07 -18.95
N PRO A 6 -11.49 2.03 -19.77
CA PRO A 6 -11.40 0.65 -19.28
C PRO A 6 -10.40 0.46 -18.12
N GLU A 7 -9.29 1.21 -18.12
CA GLU A 7 -8.29 1.18 -17.05
C GLU A 7 -8.85 1.77 -15.75
N ALA A 8 -9.64 2.86 -15.85
CA ALA A 8 -10.33 3.45 -14.71
C ALA A 8 -11.40 2.49 -14.13
N ASP A 9 -12.04 1.67 -14.97
CA ASP A 9 -12.93 0.60 -14.49
C ASP A 9 -12.17 -0.49 -13.72
N GLN A 10 -11.02 -0.95 -14.23
CA GLN A 10 -10.18 -1.91 -13.49
C GLN A 10 -9.73 -1.35 -12.14
N PHE A 11 -9.40 -0.06 -12.08
CA PHE A 11 -9.05 0.64 -10.85
C PHE A 11 -10.21 0.65 -9.83
N ARG A 12 -11.43 0.98 -10.27
CA ARG A 12 -12.63 0.95 -9.41
C ARG A 12 -12.97 -0.47 -8.91
N LEU A 13 -12.75 -1.48 -9.75
CA LEU A 13 -12.92 -2.87 -9.35
C LEU A 13 -11.90 -3.29 -8.28
N ALA A 14 -10.66 -2.81 -8.39
CA ALA A 14 -9.63 -3.07 -7.39
C ALA A 14 -9.93 -2.38 -6.05
N ASP A 15 -10.42 -1.12 -6.07
CA ASP A 15 -10.89 -0.40 -4.88
C ASP A 15 -11.93 -1.22 -4.09
N GLY A 16 -12.92 -1.78 -4.77
CA GLY A 16 -13.92 -2.65 -4.16
C GLY A 16 -13.38 -3.96 -3.56
N GLN A 17 -12.16 -4.39 -3.92
CA GLN A 17 -11.54 -5.63 -3.41
C GLN A 17 -10.71 -5.42 -2.14
N ILE A 18 -10.29 -4.18 -1.85
CA ILE A 18 -9.38 -3.88 -0.73
C ILE A 18 -9.83 -2.63 0.05
N PRO A 19 -11.03 -2.69 0.69
CA PRO A 19 -11.72 -1.52 1.26
C PRO A 19 -10.96 -0.83 2.41
N GLU A 20 -9.94 -1.48 2.98
CA GLU A 20 -9.12 -0.89 4.03
C GLU A 20 -8.00 0.03 3.51
N VAL A 21 -7.81 0.13 2.20
CA VAL A 21 -6.86 1.05 1.56
C VAL A 21 -7.66 2.18 0.90
N PRO A 22 -7.36 3.46 1.17
CA PRO A 22 -8.08 4.57 0.53
C PRO A 22 -7.62 4.76 -0.92
N PHE A 23 -8.57 4.79 -1.85
CA PHE A 23 -8.33 5.05 -3.27
C PHE A 23 -8.68 6.49 -3.65
N GLY A 24 -7.98 7.02 -4.64
CA GLY A 24 -8.28 8.31 -5.26
C GLY A 24 -8.02 8.26 -6.75
N LEU A 25 -8.94 8.79 -7.55
CA LEU A 25 -8.84 8.86 -9.00
C LEU A 25 -8.85 10.32 -9.44
N SER A 26 -7.93 10.70 -10.33
CA SER A 26 -7.88 12.06 -10.88
C SER A 26 -7.44 12.05 -12.33
N SER A 27 -8.11 12.85 -13.15
CA SER A 27 -7.72 13.17 -14.52
C SER A 27 -7.20 14.59 -14.69
N SER A 28 -7.05 15.33 -13.57
CA SER A 28 -6.60 16.74 -13.59
C SER A 28 -5.14 16.84 -13.99
N ALA A 29 -4.85 17.67 -15.00
CA ALA A 29 -3.50 17.95 -15.46
C ALA A 29 -2.59 18.49 -14.34
N ALA A 30 -3.15 19.30 -13.42
CA ALA A 30 -2.40 19.81 -12.27
C ALA A 30 -1.96 18.69 -11.33
N VAL A 31 -2.82 17.70 -11.08
CA VAL A 31 -2.50 16.55 -10.23
C VAL A 31 -1.47 15.65 -10.91
N LEU A 32 -1.65 15.37 -12.20
CA LEU A 32 -0.70 14.57 -12.99
C LEU A 32 0.69 15.22 -13.01
N SER A 33 0.76 16.54 -13.24
CA SER A 33 2.01 17.29 -13.22
C SER A 33 2.66 17.31 -11.84
N HIS A 34 1.88 17.49 -10.77
CA HIS A 34 2.40 17.51 -9.39
C HIS A 34 3.09 16.20 -9.01
N TYR A 35 2.53 15.07 -9.46
CA TYR A 35 3.09 13.74 -9.20
C TYR A 35 3.95 13.20 -10.36
N GLY A 36 4.25 13.98 -11.39
CA GLY A 36 5.09 13.54 -12.51
C GLY A 36 4.54 12.33 -13.29
N ALA A 37 3.23 12.15 -13.33
CA ALA A 37 2.60 11.06 -14.08
C ALA A 37 2.39 11.48 -15.54
N SER A 38 3.29 11.06 -16.43
CA SER A 38 3.25 11.39 -17.87
C SER A 38 2.28 10.51 -18.67
N ALA A 39 1.77 9.43 -18.09
CA ALA A 39 0.84 8.50 -18.73
C ALA A 39 -0.15 7.92 -17.71
N ASN A 40 -1.00 6.95 -18.08
CA ASN A 40 -1.91 6.31 -17.13
C ASN A 40 -1.05 5.60 -16.06
N THR A 41 -1.19 5.98 -14.79
CA THR A 41 -0.33 5.47 -13.71
C THR A 41 -1.16 5.29 -12.44
N VAL A 42 -0.95 4.17 -11.76
CA VAL A 42 -1.39 3.98 -10.37
C VAL A 42 -0.20 4.22 -9.46
N ALA A 43 -0.32 5.20 -8.57
CA ALA A 43 0.70 5.54 -7.58
C ALA A 43 0.23 5.14 -6.17
N LEU A 44 0.98 4.24 -5.52
CA LEU A 44 0.80 3.86 -4.12
C LEU A 44 1.74 4.71 -3.26
N PHE A 45 1.16 5.51 -2.36
CA PHE A 45 1.89 6.35 -1.44
C PHE A 45 1.99 5.71 -0.06
N ARG A 46 3.22 5.54 0.44
CA ARG A 46 3.51 4.89 1.73
C ARG A 46 3.92 5.95 2.74
N ARG A 47 3.08 6.16 3.76
CA ARG A 47 3.34 7.15 4.81
C ARG A 47 4.36 6.69 5.87
N VAL A 48 4.65 5.40 5.92
CA VAL A 48 5.50 4.80 6.96
C VAL A 48 6.97 5.14 6.70
N ASP A 49 7.38 5.05 5.44
CA ASP A 49 8.75 5.25 4.96
C ASP A 49 8.85 6.42 3.95
N SER A 50 7.76 7.16 3.77
CA SER A 50 7.64 8.30 2.84
C SER A 50 7.97 7.96 1.39
N ASP A 51 7.72 6.72 0.99
CA ASP A 51 8.04 6.21 -0.33
C ASP A 51 6.82 6.12 -1.25
N ARG A 52 7.06 5.99 -2.55
CA ARG A 52 6.04 5.86 -3.59
C ARG A 52 6.35 4.69 -4.52
N ARG A 53 5.33 3.91 -4.87
CA ARG A 53 5.43 2.82 -5.85
C ARG A 53 4.46 3.07 -6.98
N ASP A 54 4.96 3.00 -8.20
CA ASP A 54 4.17 3.25 -9.41
C ASP A 54 3.96 1.97 -10.20
N LEU A 55 2.77 1.85 -10.76
CA LEU A 55 2.40 0.84 -11.74
C LEU A 55 1.96 1.54 -13.03
N ASP A 56 2.62 1.17 -14.13
CA ASP A 56 2.25 1.62 -15.46
C ASP A 56 0.96 0.91 -15.91
N MET A 57 -0.08 1.70 -16.19
CA MET A 57 -1.39 1.22 -16.62
C MET A 57 -1.56 1.17 -18.14
N ASN A 58 -0.56 1.59 -18.92
CA ASN A 58 -0.65 1.53 -20.38
C ASN A 58 -0.50 0.09 -20.91
N ASN A 59 -0.03 -0.84 -20.07
CA ASN A 59 -0.01 -2.25 -20.40
C ASN A 59 -1.44 -2.82 -20.32
N ARG A 60 -1.98 -3.24 -21.47
CA ARG A 60 -3.34 -3.80 -21.60
C ARG A 60 -3.59 -5.07 -20.79
N ASP A 61 -2.54 -5.70 -20.27
CA ASP A 61 -2.62 -6.90 -19.44
C ASP A 61 -2.88 -6.59 -17.96
N ILE A 62 -3.01 -5.32 -17.55
CA ILE A 62 -3.28 -4.95 -16.16
C ILE A 62 -4.79 -4.97 -15.88
N ASP A 63 -5.24 -5.99 -15.13
CA ASP A 63 -6.60 -6.12 -14.62
C ASP A 63 -6.71 -5.76 -13.13
N ALA A 64 -7.94 -5.72 -12.61
CA ALA A 64 -8.21 -5.45 -11.20
C ALA A 64 -7.47 -6.39 -10.24
N LYS A 65 -7.26 -7.66 -10.63
CA LYS A 65 -6.54 -8.64 -9.79
C LYS A 65 -5.06 -8.30 -9.68
N LYS A 66 -4.42 -7.91 -10.79
CA LYS A 66 -3.02 -7.48 -10.82
C LYS A 66 -2.83 -6.18 -10.08
N LEU A 67 -3.77 -5.24 -10.19
CA LEU A 67 -3.80 -4.01 -9.39
C LEU A 67 -3.88 -4.31 -7.89
N THR A 68 -4.84 -5.14 -7.48
CA THR A 68 -4.98 -5.56 -6.08
C THR A 68 -3.70 -6.23 -5.59
N ARG A 69 -3.10 -7.13 -6.38
CA ARG A 69 -1.84 -7.78 -6.04
C ARG A 69 -0.69 -6.78 -5.90
N PHE A 70 -0.60 -5.80 -6.80
CA PHE A 70 0.39 -4.72 -6.74
C PHE A 70 0.26 -3.95 -5.41
N VAL A 71 -0.95 -3.55 -5.02
CA VAL A 71 -1.17 -2.86 -3.75
C VAL A 71 -0.78 -3.76 -2.57
N ARG A 72 -1.22 -5.02 -2.53
CA ARG A 72 -0.92 -5.96 -1.43
C ARG A 72 0.56 -6.26 -1.24
N MET A 73 1.31 -6.34 -2.35
CA MET A 73 2.76 -6.61 -2.29
C MET A 73 3.56 -5.40 -1.84
N ASN A 74 3.09 -4.21 -2.17
CA ASN A 74 3.82 -2.97 -1.92
C ASN A 74 3.27 -2.19 -0.71
N GLU A 75 2.12 -2.56 -0.15
CA GLU A 75 1.59 -1.92 1.05
C GLU A 75 2.56 -2.10 2.22
N LEU A 76 2.75 -1.01 2.96
CA LEU A 76 3.55 -1.03 4.17
C LEU A 76 2.77 -0.26 5.24
N ARG A 77 2.38 -0.99 6.29
CA ARG A 77 1.68 -0.45 7.46
C ARG A 77 2.67 -0.31 8.60
N LEU A 78 2.39 0.64 9.49
CA LEU A 78 3.26 0.89 10.65
C LEU A 78 3.41 -0.35 11.54
N VAL A 79 2.36 -1.18 11.60
CA VAL A 79 2.47 -2.56 12.07
C VAL A 79 1.99 -3.46 10.95
N THR A 80 2.93 -4.20 10.35
CA THR A 80 2.68 -5.13 9.25
C THR A 80 2.84 -6.56 9.76
N GLU A 81 1.83 -7.39 9.56
CA GLU A 81 1.98 -8.83 9.80
C GLU A 81 2.88 -9.42 8.71
N TYR A 82 3.92 -10.14 9.12
CA TYR A 82 4.85 -10.76 8.20
C TYR A 82 4.29 -12.05 7.60
N ASN A 83 4.17 -12.10 6.27
CA ASN A 83 3.78 -13.28 5.50
C ASN A 83 4.41 -13.20 4.08
N PRO A 84 4.29 -14.23 3.23
CA PRO A 84 4.93 -14.24 1.90
C PRO A 84 4.50 -13.11 0.95
N VAL A 85 3.37 -12.45 1.18
CA VAL A 85 2.89 -11.33 0.36
C VAL A 85 3.44 -10.00 0.88
N THR A 86 3.28 -9.75 2.17
CA THR A 86 3.69 -8.48 2.81
C THR A 86 5.20 -8.38 3.02
N SER A 87 5.93 -9.51 2.97
CA SER A 87 7.38 -9.53 3.07
C SER A 87 8.05 -8.67 1.99
N ILE A 88 7.45 -8.58 0.79
CA ILE A 88 7.97 -7.77 -0.32
C ILE A 88 8.02 -6.29 0.11
N GLY A 89 6.91 -5.73 0.59
CA GLY A 89 6.84 -4.34 1.05
C GLY A 89 7.77 -4.04 2.22
N VAL A 90 7.92 -4.97 3.17
CA VAL A 90 8.85 -4.84 4.31
C VAL A 90 10.31 -4.83 3.84
N MET A 91 10.70 -5.77 2.97
CA MET A 91 12.08 -5.90 2.51
C MET A 91 12.50 -4.79 1.53
N GLN A 92 11.54 -4.15 0.87
CA GLN A 92 11.77 -3.01 -0.03
C GLN A 92 11.62 -1.65 0.67
N SER A 93 11.33 -1.63 1.97
CA SER A 93 11.26 -0.42 2.78
C SER A 93 12.61 0.31 2.80
N SER A 94 12.57 1.64 2.84
CA SER A 94 13.77 2.47 3.05
C SER A 94 14.17 2.55 4.53
N LEU A 95 13.34 2.03 5.45
CA LEU A 95 13.66 1.97 6.88
C LEU A 95 14.80 0.97 7.13
N GLN A 96 15.81 1.41 7.88
CA GLN A 96 17.00 0.62 8.18
C GLN A 96 16.77 -0.41 9.28
N PHE A 97 15.78 -0.18 10.14
CA PHE A 97 15.52 -0.98 11.33
C PHE A 97 14.09 -1.50 11.31
N ASN A 98 13.92 -2.73 11.81
CA ASN A 98 12.61 -3.35 12.00
C ASN A 98 12.54 -3.89 13.43
N LEU A 99 11.41 -3.66 14.11
CA LEU A 99 11.12 -4.29 15.40
C LEU A 99 10.17 -5.47 15.20
N LEU A 100 10.55 -6.65 15.68
CA LEU A 100 9.76 -7.87 15.54
C LEU A 100 9.04 -8.22 16.85
N LEU A 101 7.72 -8.36 16.78
CA LEU A 101 6.93 -8.97 17.85
C LEU A 101 6.63 -10.44 17.50
N ILE A 102 7.29 -11.36 18.19
CA ILE A 102 6.97 -12.79 18.10
C ILE A 102 5.92 -13.11 19.17
N THR A 103 4.72 -13.48 18.73
CA THR A 103 3.60 -13.80 19.64
C THR A 103 2.73 -14.90 19.05
N ASP A 104 2.23 -15.76 19.92
CA ASP A 104 1.15 -16.69 19.60
C ASP A 104 -0.17 -15.92 19.40
N LYS A 105 -0.84 -16.17 18.27
CA LYS A 105 -2.15 -15.60 17.92
C LYS A 105 -3.30 -16.21 18.72
N MET A 106 -3.14 -17.45 19.20
CA MET A 106 -4.15 -18.16 19.98
C MET A 106 -4.17 -17.76 21.45
N SER A 107 -3.13 -17.06 21.91
CA SER A 107 -3.04 -16.60 23.29
C SER A 107 -4.09 -15.53 23.61
N PRO A 108 -4.79 -15.61 24.76
CA PRO A 108 -5.74 -14.57 25.17
C PRO A 108 -5.08 -13.20 25.41
N LYS A 109 -3.75 -13.16 25.60
CA LYS A 109 -2.96 -11.92 25.73
C LYS A 109 -2.58 -11.30 24.38
N HIS A 110 -2.86 -11.96 23.25
CA HIS A 110 -2.48 -11.48 21.93
C HIS A 110 -3.08 -10.10 21.59
N PRO A 111 -4.39 -9.83 21.81
CA PRO A 111 -4.97 -8.52 21.50
C PRO A 111 -4.33 -7.38 22.27
N GLU A 112 -4.04 -7.58 23.57
CA GLU A 112 -3.38 -6.57 24.41
C GLU A 112 -1.94 -6.28 23.94
N ARG A 113 -1.18 -7.34 23.60
CA ARG A 113 0.18 -7.20 23.05
C ARG A 113 0.18 -6.43 21.74
N MET A 114 -0.72 -6.77 20.82
CA MET A 114 -0.85 -6.06 19.54
C MET A 114 -1.26 -4.59 19.74
N ARG A 115 -2.13 -4.29 20.69
CA ARG A 115 -2.50 -2.90 21.03
C ARG A 115 -1.28 -2.11 21.50
N LYS A 116 -0.54 -2.63 22.49
CA LYS A 116 0.67 -1.99 23.01
C LYS A 116 1.73 -1.79 21.91
N PHE A 117 1.90 -2.78 21.05
CA PHE A 117 2.85 -2.72 19.94
C PHE A 117 2.48 -1.63 18.93
N ARG A 118 1.20 -1.53 18.53
CA ARG A 118 0.72 -0.44 17.66
C ARG A 118 0.89 0.93 18.30
N THR A 119 0.56 1.09 19.58
CA THR A 119 0.76 2.36 20.30
C THR A 119 2.23 2.75 20.34
N ALA A 120 3.14 1.80 20.58
CA ALA A 120 4.57 2.08 20.55
C ALA A 120 5.05 2.46 19.14
N ALA A 121 4.57 1.78 18.10
CA ALA A 121 5.00 2.02 16.71
C ALA A 121 4.74 3.48 16.26
N GLU A 122 3.65 4.12 16.71
CA GLU A 122 3.37 5.53 16.43
C GLU A 122 4.49 6.48 16.91
N LEU A 123 5.19 6.13 17.99
CA LEU A 123 6.30 6.94 18.54
C LEU A 123 7.57 6.86 17.68
N TYR A 124 7.68 5.84 16.82
CA TYR A 124 8.88 5.54 16.02
C TYR A 124 8.65 5.62 14.51
N LYS A 125 7.51 6.17 14.08
CA LYS A 125 7.18 6.35 12.67
C LYS A 125 8.33 7.04 11.90
N GLY A 126 8.70 6.47 10.75
CA GLY A 126 9.81 6.95 9.92
C GLY A 126 11.20 6.58 10.44
N LYS A 127 11.30 5.80 11.52
CA LYS A 127 12.57 5.34 12.11
C LYS A 127 12.64 3.82 12.21
N VAL A 128 11.54 3.19 12.63
CA VAL A 128 11.38 1.74 12.88
C VAL A 128 10.04 1.27 12.34
#